data_AF-A0AAU3RLQ6-F1
#
_entry.id   AF-A0AAU3RLQ6-F1
#
_cell.length_a   1.000
_cell.length_b   1.000
_cell.length_c   1.000
_cell.angle_alpha   90.00
_cell.angle_beta   90.00
_cell.angle_gamma   90.00
#
_symmetry.space_group_name_H-M   'P 1'
#
loop_
_entity.id
_entity.type
_entity.pdbx_description
1 polymer ?
#
loop_
_entity_poly.entity_id
_entity_poly.type
_entity_poly.pdbx_seq_one_letter_code
_entity_poly.pdbx_strand_id
1 'polypeptide(L)'
;MPKIIYMPSEAELPPGARRRFSALLFHLYRDAGRPPLRLVSDVIAKRNDLEGTASRETVRRMLHGTVPTDWRAVEAVLEAFCDLGDLDPEDVVDIGDGYGKSLRPHLRELWNQALENPGPDPTDAWIHQSVRARRAELGPPPDPFD
;
A
#
# COMPACT_ATOMS: atom_id res chain seq x y z
N MET A 1 1.70 2.28 -21.14
CA MET A 1 2.52 1.25 -20.46
C MET A 1 2.02 1.10 -19.04
N PRO A 2 1.87 -0.12 -18.51
CA PRO A 2 1.52 -0.33 -17.11
C PRO A 2 2.64 0.25 -16.23
N LYS A 3 2.30 1.17 -15.32
CA LYS A 3 3.27 1.73 -14.37
C LYS A 3 3.44 0.74 -13.24
N ILE A 4 4.57 0.04 -13.23
CA ILE A 4 4.97 -0.86 -12.15
C ILE A 4 5.20 -0.01 -10.90
N ILE A 5 4.61 -0.43 -9.78
CA ILE A 5 4.80 0.20 -8.48
C ILE A 5 5.91 -0.55 -7.77
N TYR A 6 6.83 0.19 -7.16
CA TYR A 6 7.93 -0.35 -6.38
C TYR A 6 7.68 -0.11 -4.89
N MET A 7 8.15 -1.05 -4.07
CA MET A 7 8.14 -0.92 -2.62
C MET A 7 8.89 0.37 -2.21
N PRO A 8 8.31 1.22 -1.36
CA PRO A 8 8.99 2.40 -0.84
C PRO A 8 10.28 2.04 -0.10
N SER A 9 11.29 2.89 -0.27
CA SER A 9 12.56 2.78 0.44
C SER A 9 12.36 2.92 1.95
N GLU A 10 13.30 2.46 2.78
CA GLU A 10 13.21 2.69 4.24
C GLU A 10 13.23 4.16 4.62
N ALA A 11 13.82 5.02 3.79
CA ALA A 11 13.77 6.47 3.98
C ALA A 11 12.36 7.06 3.73
N GLU A 12 11.56 6.44 2.87
CA GLU A 12 10.20 6.89 2.51
C GLU A 12 9.15 6.27 3.43
N LEU A 13 9.35 5.00 3.80
CA LEU A 13 8.51 4.26 4.72
C LEU A 13 9.41 3.57 5.76
N PRO A 14 9.68 4.24 6.90
CA PRO A 14 10.57 3.73 7.94
C PRO A 14 10.15 2.36 8.48
N PRO A 15 11.08 1.57 9.02
CA PRO A 15 10.75 0.31 9.68
C PRO A 15 9.68 0.53 10.77
N GLY A 16 8.61 -0.27 10.73
CA GLY A 16 7.47 -0.14 11.62
C GLY A 16 6.23 -0.87 11.11
N ALA A 17 5.11 -0.72 11.83
CA ALA A 17 3.86 -1.42 11.52
C ALA A 17 3.32 -1.08 10.11
N ARG A 18 3.37 0.20 9.70
CA ARG A 18 2.98 0.62 8.35
C ARG A 18 3.83 -0.03 7.25
N ARG A 19 5.16 -0.12 7.45
CA ARG A 19 6.05 -0.79 6.50
C ARG A 19 5.72 -2.27 6.37
N ARG A 20 5.45 -2.95 7.48
CA ARG A 20 5.06 -4.37 7.47
C ARG A 20 3.72 -4.57 6.76
N PHE A 21 2.72 -3.74 7.05
CA PHE A 21 1.43 -3.73 6.36
C PHE A 21 1.59 -3.58 4.83
N SER A 22 2.30 -2.54 4.39
CA SER A 22 2.54 -2.34 2.96
C SER A 22 3.42 -3.41 2.33
N ALA A 23 4.39 -3.97 3.06
CA ALA A 23 5.24 -5.05 2.56
C ALA A 23 4.40 -6.31 2.25
N LEU A 24 3.44 -6.66 3.10
CA LEU A 24 2.53 -7.77 2.83
C LEU A 24 1.65 -7.51 1.60
N LEU A 25 1.07 -6.31 1.48
CA LEU A 25 0.32 -5.92 0.27
C LEU A 25 1.19 -5.95 -0.98
N PHE A 26 2.46 -5.55 -0.88
CA PHE A 26 3.40 -5.62 -2.00
C PHE A 26 3.77 -7.05 -2.37
N HIS A 27 3.85 -7.95 -1.39
CA HIS A 27 4.05 -9.37 -1.64
C HIS A 27 2.89 -9.92 -2.46
N LEU A 28 1.65 -9.68 -2.03
CA LEU A 28 0.43 -10.08 -2.75
C LEU A 28 0.35 -9.44 -4.14
N TYR A 29 0.67 -8.15 -4.25
CA TYR A 29 0.75 -7.44 -5.53
C TYR A 29 1.74 -8.09 -6.50
N ARG A 30 2.90 -8.53 -5.98
CA ARG A 30 3.93 -9.20 -6.79
C ARG A 30 3.48 -10.59 -7.21
N ASP A 31 2.85 -11.33 -6.30
CA ASP A 31 2.34 -12.67 -6.53
C ASP A 31 1.24 -12.70 -7.60
N ALA A 32 0.33 -11.71 -7.54
CA ALA A 32 -0.67 -11.42 -8.57
C ALA A 32 -0.09 -10.96 -9.93
N GLY A 33 1.22 -11.03 -10.15
CA GLY A 33 1.87 -10.66 -11.40
C GLY A 33 2.00 -9.15 -11.62
N ARG A 34 1.97 -8.34 -10.56
CA ARG A 34 2.06 -6.86 -10.60
C ARG A 34 0.97 -6.24 -11.48
N PRO A 35 -0.32 -6.51 -11.21
CA PRO A 35 -1.40 -6.08 -12.07
C PRO A 35 -1.47 -4.55 -12.15
N PRO A 36 -1.96 -3.97 -13.27
CA PRO A 36 -2.22 -2.53 -13.30
C PRO A 36 -3.32 -2.21 -12.28
N LEU A 37 -3.16 -1.16 -11.48
CA LEU A 37 -4.13 -0.83 -10.41
C LEU A 37 -5.57 -0.57 -10.91
N ARG A 38 -5.73 -0.24 -12.20
CA ARG A 38 -7.06 -0.15 -12.83
C ARG A 38 -7.75 -1.51 -12.88
N LEU A 39 -7.01 -2.58 -13.17
CA LEU A 39 -7.52 -3.95 -13.15
C LEU A 39 -7.94 -4.34 -11.74
N VAL A 40 -7.12 -4.03 -10.73
CA VAL A 40 -7.45 -4.30 -9.31
C VAL A 40 -8.76 -3.62 -8.92
N SER A 41 -8.90 -2.32 -9.22
CA SER A 41 -10.12 -1.57 -8.92
C SER A 41 -11.35 -2.09 -9.68
N ASP A 42 -11.18 -2.59 -10.90
CA ASP A 42 -12.24 -3.18 -11.72
C ASP A 42 -12.68 -4.56 -11.19
N VAL A 43 -11.74 -5.38 -10.74
CA VAL A 43 -12.02 -6.65 -10.04
C VAL A 43 -12.83 -6.39 -8.78
N ILE A 44 -12.40 -5.43 -7.94
CA ILE A 44 -13.14 -5.04 -6.73
C ILE A 44 -14.56 -4.58 -7.08
N ALA A 45 -14.72 -3.76 -8.11
CA ALA A 45 -16.03 -3.23 -8.51
C ALA A 45 -16.99 -4.30 -9.07
N LYS A 46 -16.45 -5.41 -9.59
CA LYS A 46 -17.24 -6.53 -10.14
C LYS A 46 -17.68 -7.54 -9.08
N ARG A 47 -17.07 -7.53 -7.90
CA ARG A 47 -17.42 -8.42 -6.80
C ARG A 47 -18.59 -7.86 -6.00
N ASN A 48 -19.68 -8.62 -5.96
CA ASN A 48 -20.89 -8.28 -5.20
C ASN A 48 -20.87 -8.87 -3.79
N ASP A 49 -19.89 -9.74 -3.48
CA ASP A 49 -19.70 -10.36 -2.16
C ASP A 49 -18.93 -9.47 -1.18
N LEU A 50 -18.28 -8.40 -1.65
CA LEU A 50 -17.48 -7.50 -0.83
C LEU A 50 -18.35 -6.42 -0.17
N GLU A 51 -18.18 -6.23 1.14
CA GLU A 51 -18.82 -5.12 1.87
C GLU A 51 -18.16 -3.75 1.57
N GLY A 52 -16.95 -3.76 1.01
CA GLY A 52 -16.12 -2.57 0.79
C GLY A 52 -15.72 -2.36 -0.67
N THR A 53 -15.20 -1.16 -0.95
CA THR A 53 -14.62 -0.82 -2.26
C THR A 53 -13.29 -0.10 -2.10
N ALA A 54 -12.42 -0.22 -3.09
CA ALA A 54 -11.18 0.54 -3.17
C ALA A 54 -10.98 1.07 -4.59
N SER A 55 -10.80 2.39 -4.68
CA SER A 55 -10.42 3.05 -5.93
C SER A 55 -8.94 2.83 -6.21
N ARG A 56 -8.54 3.01 -7.48
CA ARG A 56 -7.13 2.99 -7.90
C ARG A 56 -6.21 3.83 -7.01
N GLU A 57 -6.62 5.03 -6.62
CA GLU A 57 -5.84 5.91 -5.75
C GLU A 57 -5.71 5.33 -4.34
N THR A 58 -6.78 4.72 -3.81
CA THR A 58 -6.77 4.03 -2.52
C THR A 58 -5.78 2.88 -2.52
N VAL A 59 -5.84 1.99 -3.52
CA VAL A 59 -4.89 0.86 -3.64
C VAL A 59 -3.46 1.36 -3.73
N ARG A 60 -3.22 2.42 -4.52
CA ARG A 60 -1.90 3.05 -4.63
C ARG A 60 -1.40 3.55 -3.26
N ARG A 61 -2.24 4.29 -2.53
CA ARG A 61 -1.88 4.83 -1.21
C ARG A 61 -1.58 3.72 -0.21
N MET A 62 -2.34 2.63 -0.22
CA MET A 62 -2.08 1.46 0.64
C MET A 62 -0.72 0.82 0.38
N LEU A 63 -0.36 0.64 -0.89
CA LEU A 63 0.97 0.17 -1.26
C LEU A 63 2.05 1.15 -0.76
N HIS A 64 1.82 2.46 -0.83
CA HIS A 64 2.78 3.47 -0.37
C HIS A 64 2.83 3.72 1.15
N GLY A 65 2.13 2.94 1.98
CA GLY A 65 2.20 3.09 3.45
C GLY A 65 1.00 3.77 4.09
N THR A 66 0.03 4.27 3.31
CA THR A 66 -1.19 4.85 3.87
C THR A 66 -2.12 3.74 4.33
N VAL A 67 -2.42 3.72 5.63
CA VAL A 67 -3.33 2.73 6.21
C VAL A 67 -4.75 3.30 6.23
N PRO A 68 -5.73 2.69 5.56
CA PRO A 68 -7.12 3.14 5.64
C PRO A 68 -7.67 2.85 7.04
N THR A 69 -8.59 3.68 7.53
CA THR A 69 -9.27 3.45 8.82
C THR A 69 -10.39 2.41 8.72
N ASP A 70 -10.83 2.08 7.51
CA ASP A 70 -11.90 1.13 7.25
C ASP A 70 -11.32 -0.21 6.78
N TRP A 71 -11.60 -1.28 7.53
CA TRP A 71 -11.12 -2.64 7.22
C TRP A 71 -11.68 -3.15 5.90
N ARG A 72 -12.93 -2.80 5.54
CA ARG A 72 -13.58 -3.33 4.33
C ARG A 72 -12.85 -2.88 3.07
N ALA A 73 -12.24 -1.70 3.09
CA ALA A 73 -11.36 -1.25 2.00
C ALA A 73 -10.08 -2.09 1.90
N VAL A 74 -9.48 -2.51 3.02
CA VAL A 74 -8.29 -3.38 3.04
C VAL A 74 -8.66 -4.77 2.54
N GLU A 75 -9.76 -5.31 3.05
CA GLU A 75 -10.27 -6.63 2.69
C GLU A 75 -10.60 -6.72 1.19
N ALA A 76 -11.25 -5.70 0.63
CA ALA A 76 -11.49 -5.64 -0.81
C ALA A 76 -10.20 -5.71 -1.64
N VAL A 77 -9.11 -5.08 -1.18
CA VAL A 77 -7.80 -5.13 -1.86
C VAL A 77 -7.12 -6.49 -1.70
N LEU A 78 -7.19 -7.09 -0.52
CA LEU A 78 -6.71 -8.45 -0.28
C LEU A 78 -7.40 -9.44 -1.23
N GLU A 79 -8.73 -9.42 -1.24
CA GLU A 79 -9.56 -10.31 -2.05
C GLU A 79 -9.26 -10.18 -3.55
N ALA A 80 -9.03 -8.94 -4.03
CA ALA A 80 -8.66 -8.71 -5.42
C ALA A 80 -7.24 -9.18 -5.77
N PHE A 81 -6.28 -9.06 -4.86
CA PHE A 81 -4.94 -9.62 -5.11
C PHE A 81 -4.93 -11.14 -5.03
N CYS A 82 -5.68 -11.73 -4.11
CA CYS A 82 -5.83 -13.17 -4.02
C CYS A 82 -6.47 -13.75 -5.30
N ASP A 83 -7.56 -13.16 -5.78
CA ASP A 83 -8.21 -13.55 -7.04
C ASP A 83 -7.26 -13.46 -8.25
N LEU A 84 -6.50 -12.36 -8.36
CA LEU A 84 -5.55 -12.16 -9.45
C LEU A 84 -4.30 -13.04 -9.36
N GLY A 85 -3.93 -13.48 -8.16
CA GLY A 85 -2.78 -14.34 -7.88
C GLY A 85 -3.10 -15.83 -7.77
N ASP A 86 -4.37 -16.22 -7.89
CA ASP A 86 -4.83 -17.59 -7.60
C ASP A 86 -4.42 -18.05 -6.19
N LEU A 87 -4.47 -17.12 -5.22
CA LEU A 87 -4.18 -17.39 -3.81
C LEU A 87 -5.48 -17.53 -3.02
N ASP A 88 -5.49 -18.40 -2.03
CA ASP A 88 -6.58 -18.47 -1.07
C ASP A 88 -6.28 -17.54 0.14
N PRO A 89 -7.21 -16.62 0.51
CA PRO A 89 -6.99 -15.65 1.58
C PRO A 89 -6.93 -16.26 2.99
N GLU A 90 -7.40 -17.49 3.15
CA GLU A 90 -7.33 -18.27 4.39
C GLU A 90 -6.11 -19.20 4.40
N ASP A 91 -5.38 -19.31 3.29
CA ASP A 91 -4.18 -20.13 3.17
C ASP A 91 -3.04 -19.63 4.05
N VAL A 92 -2.31 -20.60 4.60
CA VAL A 92 -1.20 -20.39 5.51
C VAL A 92 0.05 -20.17 4.67
N VAL A 93 0.42 -18.89 4.49
CA VAL A 93 1.65 -18.55 3.78
C VAL A 93 2.85 -18.56 4.72
N ASP A 94 3.97 -19.12 4.25
CA ASP A 94 5.26 -18.94 4.91
C ASP A 94 5.81 -17.55 4.57
N ILE A 95 5.69 -16.64 5.53
CA ILE A 95 6.15 -15.25 5.45
C ILE A 95 7.54 -15.06 6.09
N GLY A 96 8.26 -16.17 6.35
CA GLY A 96 9.62 -16.15 6.88
C GLY A 96 9.75 -15.90 8.39
N ASP A 97 8.64 -15.87 9.15
CA ASP A 97 8.63 -15.70 10.61
C ASP A 97 8.53 -17.05 11.37
N GLY A 98 8.55 -18.18 10.66
CA GLY A 98 8.52 -19.53 11.23
C GLY A 98 7.15 -19.99 11.77
N TYR A 99 6.15 -19.09 11.78
CA TYR A 99 4.77 -19.40 12.07
C TYR A 99 3.92 -19.06 10.84
N GLY A 100 3.40 -20.09 10.18
CA GLY A 100 2.42 -19.91 9.13
C GLY A 100 1.17 -19.23 9.69
N LYS A 101 0.84 -18.05 9.18
CA LYS A 101 -0.40 -17.35 9.50
C LYS A 101 -1.23 -17.25 8.22
N SER A 102 -2.54 -17.44 8.34
CA SER A 102 -3.45 -17.16 7.23
C SER A 102 -3.34 -15.70 6.80
N LEU A 103 -3.40 -15.42 5.49
CA LEU A 103 -3.19 -14.09 4.93
C LEU A 103 -4.12 -13.03 5.53
N ARG A 104 -5.41 -13.32 5.61
CA ARG A 104 -6.43 -12.40 6.14
C ARG A 104 -6.21 -12.00 7.60
N PRO A 105 -6.11 -12.92 8.58
CA PRO A 105 -5.88 -12.54 9.98
C PRO A 105 -4.53 -11.88 10.18
N HIS A 106 -3.49 -12.25 9.42
CA HIS A 106 -2.21 -11.59 9.52
C HIS A 106 -2.25 -10.15 9.00
N LEU A 107 -2.87 -9.91 7.85
CA LEU A 107 -3.05 -8.55 7.31
C LEU A 107 -3.89 -7.69 8.27
N ARG A 108 -4.90 -8.28 8.93
CA ARG A 108 -5.72 -7.59 9.94
C ARG A 108 -4.93 -7.21 11.18
N GLU A 109 -4.06 -8.09 11.65
CA GLU A 109 -3.13 -7.81 12.76
C GLU A 109 -2.21 -6.63 12.40
N LEU A 110 -1.59 -6.64 11.21
CA LEU A 110 -0.72 -5.56 10.74
C LEU A 110 -1.48 -4.24 10.58
N TRP A 111 -2.71 -4.30 10.07
CA TRP A 111 -3.59 -3.14 9.94
C TRP A 111 -3.90 -2.51 11.30
N ASN A 112 -4.30 -3.29 12.29
CA ASN A 112 -4.54 -2.81 13.67
C ASN A 112 -3.27 -2.17 14.26
N GLN A 113 -2.13 -2.88 14.19
CA GLN A 113 -0.86 -2.35 14.69
C GLN A 113 -0.48 -1.02 14.03
N ALA A 114 -0.78 -0.86 12.74
CA ALA A 114 -0.46 0.34 11.99
C ALA A 114 -1.44 1.51 12.26
N LEU A 115 -2.65 1.23 12.76
CA LEU A 115 -3.56 2.22 13.31
C LEU A 115 -3.19 2.62 14.75
N GLU A 116 -2.79 1.67 15.58
CA GLU A 116 -2.44 1.88 16.98
C GLU A 116 -1.08 2.58 17.16
N ASN A 117 -0.10 2.22 16.32
CA ASN A 117 1.23 2.81 16.33
C ASN A 117 1.61 3.27 14.91
N PRO A 118 1.04 4.39 14.44
CA PRO A 118 1.22 4.83 13.06
C PRO A 118 2.68 5.17 12.71
N GLY A 119 3.53 5.50 13.68
CA GLY A 119 4.82 6.14 13.36
C GLY A 119 4.65 7.45 12.57
N PRO A 120 5.72 8.02 12.01
CA PRO A 120 5.60 9.21 11.17
C PRO A 120 4.83 8.90 9.87
N ASP A 121 3.94 9.79 9.46
CA ASP A 121 3.13 9.61 8.25
C ASP A 121 3.97 9.71 6.97
N PRO A 122 3.95 8.67 6.09
CA PRO A 122 4.74 8.69 4.86
C PRO A 122 4.22 9.73 3.85
N THR A 123 2.96 10.16 3.96
CA THR A 123 2.40 11.22 3.11
C THR A 123 2.98 12.59 3.45
N ASP A 124 3.32 12.82 4.71
CA ASP A 124 4.03 14.02 5.17
C ASP A 124 5.45 14.08 4.57
N ALA A 125 6.18 12.95 4.63
CA ALA A 125 7.50 12.81 4.02
C ALA A 125 7.48 12.97 2.48
N TRP A 126 6.46 12.44 1.80
CA TRP A 126 6.31 12.56 0.34
C TRP A 126 5.94 13.99 -0.10
N ILE A 127 5.10 14.71 0.64
CA ILE A 127 4.82 16.13 0.39
C ILE A 127 6.11 16.94 0.58
N HIS A 128 6.84 16.73 1.67
CA HIS A 128 8.09 17.44 1.92
C HIS A 128 9.17 17.13 0.88
N GLN A 129 9.31 15.88 0.42
CA GLN A 129 10.27 15.50 -0.61
C GLN A 129 9.88 16.03 -2.00
N SER A 130 8.59 15.97 -2.35
CA SER A 130 8.09 16.47 -3.64
C SER A 130 8.15 18.00 -3.73
N VAL A 131 7.88 18.71 -2.62
CA VAL A 131 8.05 20.18 -2.53
C VAL A 131 9.52 20.57 -2.58
N ARG A 132 10.41 19.81 -1.92
CA ARG A 132 11.86 20.08 -1.92
C ARG A 132 12.50 19.84 -3.29
N ALA A 133 12.14 18.75 -3.98
CA ALA A 133 12.61 18.48 -5.34
C ALA A 133 12.19 19.60 -6.31
N ARG A 134 10.93 20.02 -6.23
CA ARG A 134 10.36 21.09 -7.07
C ARG A 134 10.91 22.48 -6.76
N ARG A 135 11.33 22.73 -5.51
CA ARG A 135 12.06 23.95 -5.11
C ARG A 135 13.52 23.94 -5.58
N ALA A 136 14.16 22.77 -5.64
CA ALA A 136 15.52 22.63 -6.17
C ALA A 136 15.59 22.87 -7.69
N GLU A 137 14.50 22.59 -8.41
CA GLU A 137 14.39 22.84 -9.86
C GLU A 137 14.10 24.31 -10.21
N LEU A 138 13.58 25.11 -9.28
CA LEU A 138 13.17 26.50 -9.52
C LEU A 138 14.29 27.54 -9.28
N GLY A 139 15.50 27.12 -8.90
CA GLY A 139 16.58 28.04 -8.53
C GLY A 139 16.25 28.90 -7.30
N PRO A 140 17.22 29.65 -6.75
CA PRO A 140 16.89 30.68 -5.77
C PRO A 140 15.94 31.70 -6.42
N PRO A 141 14.95 32.24 -5.69
CA PRO A 141 14.14 33.34 -6.21
C PRO A 141 15.09 34.48 -6.62
N PRO A 142 14.83 35.18 -7.74
CA PRO A 142 15.63 36.34 -8.10
C PRO A 142 15.66 37.31 -6.92
N ASP A 143 16.85 37.78 -6.58
CA ASP A 143 17.04 38.75 -5.51
C ASP A 143 16.18 39.99 -5.84
N PRO A 144 15.33 40.49 -4.93
CA PRO A 144 14.43 41.61 -5.22
C PRO A 144 15.16 42.96 -5.37
N PHE A 145 16.49 42.95 -5.43
CA PHE A 145 17.34 44.13 -5.58
C PHE A 145 18.45 43.87 -6.61
N ASP A 146 18.09 44.00 -7.90
CA ASP A 146 18.99 44.41 -8.98
C ASP A 146 18.32 45.52 -9.79
#